data_AF-A0A6G1GCE2-F1
#
_entry.id   AF-A0A6G1GCE2-F1
#
_cell.length_a   1.000
_cell.length_b   1.000
_cell.length_c   1.000
_cell.angle_alpha   90.00
_cell.angle_beta   90.00
_cell.angle_gamma   90.00
#
_symmetry.space_group_name_H-M   'P 1'
#
loop_
_entity.id
_entity.type
_entity.pdbx_description
1 polymer ?
#
loop_
_entity_poly.entity_id
_entity_poly.type
_entity_poly.pdbx_seq_one_letter_code
_entity_poly.pdbx_strand_id
1 'polypeptide(L)' 'MVSFSCENCGDVLTKKKLDPHRNQCRGASYTCIDCHTYFHGTDYRAHTSCITEAQKYEGSLFKGKKTKAQQ' A
#
# COMPACT_ATOMS: atom_id res chain seq x y z
N MET A 1 13.18 -0.36 2.38
CA MET A 1 12.50 -1.57 1.85
C MET A 1 11.23 -1.71 2.66
N VAL A 2 10.06 -1.83 2.02
CA VAL A 2 8.77 -1.91 2.71
C VAL A 2 8.59 -3.29 3.35
N SER A 3 8.14 -3.30 4.61
CA SER A 3 7.82 -4.52 5.35
C SER A 3 6.32 -4.74 5.39
N PHE A 4 5.92 -6.00 5.24
CA PHE A 4 4.52 -6.41 5.22
C PHE A 4 4.28 -7.47 6.29
N SER A 5 3.20 -7.32 7.04
CA SER A 5 2.73 -8.31 8.01
C SER A 5 1.65 -9.18 7.37
N CYS A 6 1.74 -10.49 7.56
CA CYS A 6 0.73 -11.46 7.14
C CYS A 6 -0.30 -11.65 8.25
N GLU A 7 -1.56 -11.28 8.02
CA GLU A 7 -2.63 -11.43 9.02
C GLU A 7 -3.03 -12.90 9.26
N ASN A 8 -2.77 -13.78 8.30
CA ASN A 8 -3.14 -15.19 8.39
C ASN A 8 -2.17 -16.02 9.26
N CYS A 9 -0.91 -15.56 9.34
CA CYS A 9 0.19 -16.33 9.90
C CYS A 9 1.02 -15.57 10.94
N GLY A 10 0.88 -14.24 11.00
CA GLY A 10 1.63 -13.36 11.90
C GLY A 10 3.07 -13.09 11.46
N ASP A 11 3.52 -13.60 10.31
CA ASP A 11 4.88 -13.40 9.83
C ASP A 11 5.09 -12.02 9.20
N VAL A 12 6.26 -11.44 9.45
CA VAL A 12 6.72 -10.21 8.80
C VAL A 12 7.64 -10.54 7.64
N LEU A 13 7.23 -10.16 6.44
CA LEU A 13 7.87 -10.50 5.18
C LEU A 13 8.21 -9.24 4.39
N THR A 14 9.33 -9.27 3.69
CA THR A 14 9.69 -8.23 2.72
C THR A 14 9.02 -8.49 1.37
N LYS A 15 8.90 -7.46 0.52
CA LYS A 15 8.24 -7.57 -0.79
C LYS A 15 8.68 -8.78 -1.64
N LYS A 16 9.96 -9.14 -1.61
CA LYS A 16 10.50 -10.29 -2.36
C LYS A 16 9.99 -11.65 -1.84
N LYS A 17 9.65 -11.74 -0.54
CA LYS A 17 9.19 -12.97 0.11
C LYS A 17 7.67 -13.15 0.08
N LEU A 18 6.91 -12.12 -0.31
CA LEU A 18 5.45 -12.19 -0.41
C LEU A 18 4.97 -13.17 -1.48
N ASP A 19 5.63 -13.17 -2.63
CA ASP A 19 5.27 -14.02 -3.76
C ASP A 19 5.35 -15.53 -3.44
N PRO A 20 6.48 -16.06 -2.91
CA PRO A 20 6.54 -17.45 -2.47
C PRO A 20 5.62 -17.72 -1.27
N HIS A 21 5.48 -16.78 -0.34
CA HIS A 21 4.62 -16.97 0.83
C HIS A 21 3.14 -17.13 0.46
N ARG A 22 2.66 -16.38 -0.53
CA ARG A 22 1.27 -16.50 -1.02
C ARG A 22 0.95 -17.90 -1.53
N ASN A 23 1.93 -18.59 -2.13
CA ASN A 23 1.77 -19.96 -2.61
C ASN A 23 1.69 -20.97 -1.45
N GLN A 24 2.29 -20.65 -0.30
CA GLN A 24 2.30 -21.51 0.88
C GLN A 24 1.12 -21.20 1.83
N CYS A 25 0.69 -19.95 1.89
CA CYS A 25 -0.31 -19.44 2.81
C CYS A 25 -1.60 -19.09 2.06
N ARG A 26 -2.56 -20.02 2.07
CA ARG A 26 -3.86 -19.85 1.42
C ARG A 26 -4.70 -18.83 2.19
N GLY A 27 -5.05 -17.72 1.55
CA GLY A 27 -5.76 -16.62 2.21
C GLY A 27 -4.84 -15.58 2.86
N ALA A 28 -3.53 -15.61 2.57
CA ALA A 28 -2.59 -14.61 3.05
C ALA A 28 -3.06 -13.20 2.66
N SER A 29 -3.27 -12.39 3.69
CA SER A 29 -3.58 -10.97 3.57
C SER A 29 -2.42 -10.20 4.16
N TYR A 30 -2.06 -9.08 3.53
CA TYR A 30 -0.84 -8.36 3.87
C TYR A 30 -1.14 -6.94 4.29
N THR A 31 -0.60 -6.54 5.42
CA THR A 31 -0.69 -5.18 5.94
C THR A 31 0.69 -4.54 5.84
N CYS A 32 0.79 -3.40 5.15
CA CYS A 32 2.04 -2.65 5.20
C CYS A 32 2.20 -2.03 6.58
N ILE A 33 3.31 -2.33 7.25
CA ILE A 33 3.57 -1.86 8.63
C ILE A 33 4.00 -0.39 8.62
N ASP A 34 4.52 0.09 7.49
CA ASP A 34 4.99 1.47 7.35
C ASP A 34 3.84 2.47 7.11
N CYS A 35 2.80 2.09 6.35
CA CYS A 35 1.65 2.96 6.04
C CYS A 35 0.30 2.43 6.54
N HIS A 36 0.31 1.35 7.34
CA HIS A 36 -0.87 0.71 7.94
C HIS A 36 -2.01 0.48 6.92
N THR A 37 -1.64 0.21 5.66
CA THR A 37 -2.60 -0.04 4.59
C THR A 37 -2.74 -1.54 4.42
N TYR A 38 -3.99 -2.00 4.41
CA TYR A 38 -4.33 -3.38 4.21
C TYR A 38 -4.45 -3.70 2.71
N PHE A 39 -3.80 -4.77 2.29
CA PHE A 39 -3.78 -5.25 0.92
C PHE A 39 -4.39 -6.64 0.84
N HIS A 40 -5.45 -6.74 0.06
CA HIS A 40 -6.04 -8.01 -0.31
C HIS A 40 -5.33 -8.59 -1.53
N GLY A 41 -5.32 -9.93 -1.64
CA GLY A 41 -4.94 -10.57 -2.88
C GLY A 41 -3.51 -10.20 -3.33
N THR A 42 -3.40 -9.57 -4.50
CA THR A 42 -2.13 -9.18 -5.13
C THR A 42 -1.91 -7.67 -5.16
N ASP A 43 -2.75 -6.87 -4.49
CA ASP A 43 -2.66 -5.41 -4.48
C ASP A 43 -1.34 -4.90 -3.91
N TYR A 44 -0.72 -5.64 -2.99
CA TYR A 44 0.61 -5.34 -2.44
C TYR A 44 1.72 -5.28 -3.52
N ARG A 45 1.52 -5.90 -4.70
CA ARG A 45 2.50 -5.85 -5.80
C ARG A 45 2.63 -4.42 -6.35
N ALA A 46 1.52 -3.71 -6.44
CA ALA A 46 1.45 -2.32 -6.85
C ALA A 46 2.00 -1.37 -5.78
N HIS A 47 2.08 -1.81 -4.52
CA HIS A 47 2.70 -1.03 -3.46
C HIS A 47 4.23 -1.05 -3.57
N THR A 48 4.79 -0.03 -4.21
CA THR A 48 6.25 0.15 -4.40
C THR A 48 6.85 1.17 -3.44
N SER A 49 6.05 2.10 -2.95
CA SER A 49 6.47 3.20 -2.10
C SER A 49 5.35 3.52 -1.12
N CYS A 50 5.66 3.51 0.17
CA CYS A 50 4.74 4.02 1.18
C CYS A 50 4.62 5.53 0.99
N ILE A 51 3.41 6.00 0.68
CA ILE A 51 3.08 7.41 0.80
C ILE A 51 3.04 7.73 2.29
N THR A 52 4.03 8.50 2.74
CA THR A 52 4.04 9.04 4.10
C THR A 52 2.88 10.03 4.23
N GLU A 53 2.33 10.18 5.44
CA GLU A 53 1.23 11.12 5.72
C GLU A 53 1.50 12.55 5.20
N ALA A 54 2.77 12.95 5.09
CA ALA A 54 3.19 14.22 4.50
C ALA A 54 2.68 14.41 3.06
N GLN A 55 2.80 13.41 2.17
CA GLN A 55 2.30 13.55 0.79
C GLN A 55 0.78 13.54 0.69
N LYS A 56 0.09 12.89 1.63
CA LYS A 56 -1.39 12.93 1.72
C LYS A 56 -1.89 14.31 2.14
N TYR A 57 -1.20 14.96 3.10
CA TYR A 57 -1.54 16.31 3.55
C TYR A 57 -1.14 17.39 2.54
N GLU A 58 0.01 17.29 1.87
CA GLU A 58 0.43 18.27 0.87
C GLU A 58 -0.36 18.19 -0.45
N GLY A 59 -1.06 17.09 -0.72
CA GLY A 59 -2.02 16.99 -1.83
C GLY A 59 -3.29 17.82 -1.64
N SER A 60 -3.63 18.20 -0.39
CA SER A 60 -4.82 19.04 -0.10
C SER A 60 -4.58 20.53 -0.39
N LEU A 61 -3.33 20.93 -0.70
CA LEU A 61 -2.99 22.28 -1.15
C LEU A 61 -2.96 22.42 -2.67
N PHE A 62 -3.04 21.33 -3.45
CA PHE A 62 -3.23 21.45 -4.90
C PHE A 62 -4.72 21.69 -5.21
N LYS A 63 -5.12 22.94 -4.97
CA LYS A 63 -6.30 23.58 -5.56
C LYS A 63 -6.28 23.36 -7.08
N GLY A 64 -6.91 22.29 -7.53
CA GLY A 64 -7.53 22.25 -8.85
C GLY A 64 -8.72 23.21 -8.85
N LYS A 65 -8.46 24.53 -8.82
CA LYS A 65 -9.44 25.51 -9.28
C LYS A 65 -9.72 25.13 -10.74
N LYS A 66 -10.85 24.48 -10.99
CA LYS A 66 -11.48 24.48 -12.31
C LYS A 66 -11.84 25.93 -12.62
N THR A 67 -10.87 26.67 -13.15
CA THR A 67 -11.08 27.96 -13.77
C THR A 67 -11.18 27.68 -15.26
N LYS A 68 -12.20 28.29 -15.89
CA LYS A 68 -12.56 28.29 -17.31
C LYS A 68 -13.56 27.21 -17.74
N ALA A 69 -14.84 27.57 -17.66
CA ALA A 69 -15.61 27.73 -18.89
C ALA A 69 -16.00 29.22 -18.98
N GLN A 70 -15.33 29.91 -19.89
CA GLN A 70 -15.65 31.24 -20.38
C GLN A 70 -16.18 31.04 -21.79
N GLN A 71 -17.40 31.53 -22.02
CA GLN A 71 -18.07 32.02 -23.24
C GLN A 71 -19.50 31.52 -23.33
#